data_AF-A0A2V7PQF7-F1
#
_entry.id   AF-A0A2V7PQF7-F1
#
_cell.length_a   1.000
_cell.length_b   1.000
_cell.length_c   1.000
_cell.angle_alpha   90.00
_cell.angle_beta   90.00
_cell.angle_gamma   90.00
#
_symmetry.space_group_name_H-M   'P 1'
#
loop_
_entity.id
_entity.type
_entity.pdbx_description
1 polymer ?
#
loop_
_entity_poly.entity_id
_entity_poly.type
_entity_poly.pdbx_seq_one_letter_code
_entity_poly.pdbx_strand_id
1 'polypeptide(L)'
;MPAAVSALLVLLLAMQAGGGRGERGGPAPLRKSDLVRLLSGSVMAPAELRQLVRRNCLTFDPTDRDRHDFRLLGADAALLAAVDDCARRSATRPAPRQPPPPPRSPPPSSIASATRSGFLSGGGQRGSAGGQLPRALVFEARDSAGTPLSRQAVAFTGINARIEPAAALTDAAGQARVGVTLGERAGLATVIASIGVIEKQVAFNVAAGAAAQLVVLCGQASVATRFAIRPDSSATLRVSAQDGFANATPLLGLRAAVADARIFRVVRVAQDSVSGVVVLKPDQPGTTSLAVIANGMRQYLTVTVPPRAAPGKTDCP
;
A
#
# COMPACT_ATOMS: atom_id res chain seq x y z
N MET A 1 -20.96 76.04 -6.08
CA MET A 1 -22.11 76.94 -6.30
C MET A 1 -22.40 76.98 -7.80
N PRO A 2 -23.66 77.05 -8.26
CA PRO A 2 -24.95 77.15 -7.54
C PRO A 2 -25.71 75.80 -7.53
N ALA A 3 -26.52 75.45 -6.52
CA ALA A 3 -27.79 76.04 -6.00
C ALA A 3 -29.00 75.63 -6.86
N ALA A 4 -29.92 74.75 -6.41
CA ALA A 4 -30.87 74.83 -5.27
C ALA A 4 -32.07 75.76 -5.54
N VAL A 5 -33.29 75.27 -5.21
CA VAL A 5 -34.51 75.92 -4.67
C VAL A 5 -35.67 74.95 -4.99
N SER A 6 -36.32 74.17 -4.10
CA SER A 6 -37.03 74.36 -2.82
C SER A 6 -38.36 75.14 -2.86
N ALA A 7 -39.46 74.40 -2.65
CA ALA A 7 -40.71 74.80 -1.96
C ALA A 7 -41.49 73.49 -1.66
N LEU A 8 -41.56 72.93 -0.44
CA LEU A 8 -42.48 73.22 0.70
C LEU A 8 -43.94 73.52 0.26
N LEU A 9 -45.05 73.05 0.86
CA LEU A 9 -45.40 72.17 2.00
C LEU A 9 -46.95 72.21 2.05
N VAL A 10 -47.69 71.08 2.14
CA VAL A 10 -48.99 71.03 2.87
C VAL A 10 -49.23 69.62 3.43
N LEU A 11 -49.55 69.61 4.73
CA LEU A 11 -49.89 68.51 5.63
C LEU A 11 -51.43 68.28 5.59
N LEU A 12 -51.94 67.04 5.76
CA LEU A 12 -53.03 66.66 6.71
C LEU A 12 -53.71 65.30 6.40
N LEU A 13 -53.65 64.43 7.42
CA LEU A 13 -54.69 63.57 8.02
C LEU A 13 -55.61 62.63 7.20
N ALA A 14 -55.60 61.36 7.66
CA ALA A 14 -56.74 60.54 8.11
C ALA A 14 -57.32 59.42 7.21
N MET A 15 -57.46 58.26 7.88
CA MET A 15 -58.53 57.24 7.78
C MET A 15 -58.51 56.17 6.66
N GLN A 16 -58.28 54.94 7.13
CA GLN A 16 -59.17 53.77 7.03
C GLN A 16 -58.94 52.66 5.99
N ALA A 17 -59.34 51.47 6.52
CA ALA A 17 -59.74 50.22 5.89
C ALA A 17 -58.60 49.40 5.25
N GLY A 18 -58.12 48.31 5.85
CA GLY A 18 -58.95 47.23 6.40
C GLY A 18 -59.25 46.23 5.29
N GLY A 19 -58.23 45.47 4.87
CA GLY A 19 -58.30 44.46 3.82
C GLY A 19 -57.58 43.18 4.21
N GLY A 20 -57.85 42.68 5.42
CA GLY A 20 -57.38 41.37 5.88
C GLY A 20 -58.36 40.27 5.43
N ARG A 21 -57.98 39.59 4.35
CA ARG A 21 -58.64 38.37 3.84
C ARG A 21 -58.82 37.35 4.97
N GLY A 22 -60.02 36.79 5.06
CA GLY A 22 -60.37 35.74 6.03
C GLY A 22 -59.56 34.47 5.83
N GLU A 23 -58.82 34.09 6.86
CA GLU A 23 -58.46 32.70 7.13
C GLU A 23 -59.66 32.00 7.77
N ARG A 24 -60.13 30.91 7.17
CA ARG A 24 -60.94 29.91 7.88
C ARG A 24 -60.02 29.18 8.87
N GLY A 25 -59.81 29.77 10.04
CA GLY A 25 -59.00 29.22 11.11
C GLY A 25 -59.69 28.06 11.82
N GLY A 26 -59.22 26.83 11.58
CA GLY A 26 -59.49 25.72 12.49
C GLY A 26 -58.88 26.00 13.88
N PRO A 27 -59.38 25.38 14.96
CA PRO A 27 -58.87 25.61 16.30
C PRO A 27 -57.36 25.32 16.39
N ALA A 28 -56.56 26.31 16.77
CA ALA A 28 -55.11 26.14 16.89
C ALA A 28 -54.76 25.20 18.05
N PRO A 29 -53.90 24.18 17.83
CA PRO A 29 -53.50 23.24 18.86
C PRO A 29 -52.69 23.92 19.97
N LEU A 30 -52.87 23.45 21.20
CA LEU A 30 -52.30 24.06 22.39
C LEU A 30 -50.83 23.69 22.57
N ARG A 31 -49.98 24.66 22.91
CA ARG A 31 -48.59 24.40 23.31
C ARG A 31 -48.51 24.08 24.79
N LYS A 32 -47.44 23.39 25.18
CA LYS A 32 -47.15 23.07 26.58
C LYS A 32 -47.12 24.34 27.43
N SER A 33 -46.49 25.42 26.93
CA SER A 33 -46.46 26.72 27.59
C SER A 33 -47.85 27.32 27.83
N ASP A 34 -48.77 27.13 26.89
CA ASP A 34 -50.11 27.73 26.95
C ASP A 34 -50.95 26.99 27.99
N LEU A 35 -50.85 25.66 28.04
CA LEU A 35 -51.52 24.83 29.04
C LEU A 35 -51.02 25.13 30.46
N VAL A 36 -49.70 25.26 30.64
CA VAL A 36 -49.09 25.68 31.92
C VAL A 36 -49.59 27.07 32.35
N ARG A 37 -49.64 28.03 31.42
CA ARG A 37 -50.13 29.39 31.70
C ARG A 37 -51.60 29.40 32.12
N LEU A 38 -52.45 28.65 31.41
CA LEU A 38 -53.88 28.58 31.71
C LEU A 38 -54.17 27.91 33.06
N LEU A 39 -53.40 26.89 33.44
CA LEU A 39 -53.48 26.24 34.75
C LEU A 39 -53.00 27.16 35.87
N SER A 40 -51.86 27.82 35.67
CA SER A 40 -51.24 28.66 36.72
C SER A 40 -51.98 29.99 36.92
N GLY A 41 -52.58 30.54 35.86
CA GLY A 41 -53.16 31.88 35.88
C GLY A 41 -54.59 31.97 36.41
N SER A 42 -55.27 30.84 36.69
CA SER A 42 -56.67 30.80 37.14
C SER A 42 -57.66 31.57 36.24
N VAL A 43 -57.33 31.75 34.97
CA VAL A 43 -58.08 32.62 34.03
C VAL A 43 -59.35 31.93 33.50
N MET A 44 -59.48 30.61 33.69
CA MET A 44 -60.53 29.79 33.09
C MET A 44 -60.92 28.64 34.01
N ALA A 45 -62.21 28.27 34.00
CA ALA A 45 -62.70 27.15 34.79
C ALA A 45 -62.12 25.81 34.29
N PRO A 46 -61.82 24.82 35.16
CA PRO A 46 -61.27 23.53 34.76
C PRO A 46 -62.12 22.79 33.70
N ALA A 47 -63.45 22.94 33.74
CA ALA A 47 -64.35 22.38 32.74
C ALA A 47 -64.16 22.97 31.34
N GLU A 48 -63.89 24.28 31.26
CA GLU A 48 -63.71 24.99 30.00
C GLU A 48 -62.32 24.70 29.41
N LEU A 49 -61.29 24.60 30.25
CA LEU A 49 -59.96 24.16 29.84
C LEU A 49 -59.97 22.72 29.29
N ARG A 50 -60.74 21.81 29.92
CA ARG A 50 -60.97 20.45 29.40
C ARG A 50 -61.56 20.47 28.00
N GLN A 51 -62.57 21.31 27.77
CA GLN A 51 -63.21 21.42 26.47
C GLN A 51 -62.27 22.03 25.42
N LEU A 52 -61.43 22.98 25.83
CA LEU A 52 -60.40 23.58 24.97
C LEU A 52 -59.37 22.53 24.53
N VAL A 53 -58.85 21.72 25.46
CA VAL A 53 -57.92 20.61 25.13
C VAL A 53 -58.58 19.58 24.20
N ARG A 54 -59.84 19.21 24.47
CA ARG A 54 -60.57 18.24 23.62
C ARG A 54 -60.78 18.74 22.19
N ARG A 55 -61.02 20.04 22.01
CA ARG A 55 -61.31 20.66 20.72
C ARG A 55 -60.05 20.95 19.91
N ASN A 56 -59.02 21.47 20.57
CA ASN A 56 -57.83 22.00 19.89
C ASN A 56 -56.69 20.97 19.83
N CYS A 57 -56.69 19.97 20.71
CA CYS A 57 -55.58 19.03 20.90
C CYS A 57 -54.24 19.75 21.22
N LEU A 58 -53.15 19.00 21.28
CA LEU A 58 -51.84 19.43 21.76
C LEU A 58 -50.81 19.42 20.63
N THR A 59 -49.85 20.32 20.70
CA THR A 59 -48.70 20.39 19.77
C THR A 59 -47.49 19.58 20.24
N PHE A 60 -47.58 18.93 21.40
CA PHE A 60 -46.52 18.16 22.02
C PHE A 60 -47.08 16.80 22.48
N ASP A 61 -46.19 15.82 22.62
CA ASP A 61 -46.53 14.52 23.19
C ASP A 61 -46.33 14.56 24.72
N PRO A 62 -47.38 14.42 25.54
CA PRO A 62 -47.26 14.52 26.99
C PRO A 62 -46.48 13.34 27.59
N THR A 63 -45.41 13.68 28.28
CA THR A 63 -44.61 12.75 29.08
C THR A 63 -45.19 12.57 30.49
N ASP A 64 -44.74 11.54 31.21
CA ASP A 64 -45.18 11.32 32.61
C ASP A 64 -44.80 12.48 33.53
N ARG A 65 -43.68 13.14 33.23
CA ARG A 65 -43.25 14.36 33.93
C ARG A 65 -44.25 15.50 33.69
N ASP A 66 -44.73 15.68 32.47
CA ASP A 66 -45.73 16.71 32.15
C ASP A 66 -47.03 16.49 32.91
N ARG A 67 -47.50 15.23 32.99
CA ARG A 67 -48.70 14.87 33.75
C ARG A 67 -48.53 15.17 35.24
N HIS A 68 -47.34 14.95 35.79
CA HIS A 68 -47.05 15.27 37.19
C HIS A 68 -47.05 16.79 37.40
N ASP A 69 -46.37 17.55 36.55
CA ASP A 69 -46.29 19.00 36.62
C ASP A 69 -47.68 19.65 36.51
N PHE A 70 -48.55 19.18 35.60
CA PHE A 70 -49.90 19.70 35.48
C PHE A 70 -50.77 19.43 36.72
N ARG A 71 -50.59 18.27 37.40
CA ARG A 71 -51.29 18.00 38.67
C ARG A 71 -50.88 18.99 39.76
N LEU A 72 -49.58 19.29 39.85
CA LEU A 72 -49.07 20.30 40.79
C LEU A 72 -49.63 21.69 40.51
N LEU A 73 -49.95 21.98 39.24
CA LEU A 73 -50.60 23.23 38.80
C LEU A 73 -52.14 23.20 38.87
N GLY A 74 -52.75 22.17 39.47
CA GLY A 74 -54.19 22.10 39.69
C GLY A 74 -55.00 21.42 38.58
N ALA A 75 -54.37 20.69 37.65
CA ALA A 75 -55.09 19.88 36.68
C ALA A 75 -55.78 18.69 37.36
N ASP A 76 -57.11 18.62 37.23
CA ASP A 76 -57.89 17.49 37.72
C ASP A 76 -57.72 16.23 36.86
N ALA A 77 -58.18 15.08 37.39
CA ALA A 77 -58.08 13.79 36.70
C ALA A 77 -58.77 13.79 35.32
N ALA A 78 -59.83 14.59 35.17
CA ALA A 78 -60.59 14.64 33.93
C ALA A 78 -59.90 15.49 32.85
N LEU A 79 -59.09 16.48 33.23
CA LEU A 79 -58.24 17.23 32.32
C LEU A 79 -57.06 16.40 31.83
N LEU A 80 -56.44 15.62 32.71
CA LEU A 80 -55.38 14.70 32.31
C LEU A 80 -55.91 13.61 31.36
N ALA A 81 -57.12 13.09 31.60
CA ALA A 81 -57.76 12.17 30.67
C ALA A 81 -57.98 12.80 29.28
N ALA A 82 -58.39 14.08 29.22
CA ALA A 82 -58.56 14.80 27.95
C ALA A 82 -57.23 15.03 27.21
N VAL A 83 -56.14 15.27 27.95
CA VAL A 83 -54.77 15.36 27.44
C VAL A 83 -54.33 14.02 26.82
N ASP A 84 -54.56 12.91 27.53
CA ASP A 84 -54.20 11.57 27.05
C ASP A 84 -55.04 11.11 25.84
N ASP A 85 -56.34 11.44 25.82
CA ASP A 85 -57.20 11.19 24.66
C ASP A 85 -56.75 11.97 23.41
N CYS A 86 -56.25 13.19 23.59
CA CYS A 86 -55.63 13.93 22.49
C CYS A 86 -54.35 13.25 22.01
N ALA A 87 -53.43 12.89 22.92
CA ALA A 87 -52.16 12.24 22.56
C ALA A 87 -52.38 10.93 21.78
N ARG A 88 -53.32 10.10 22.21
CA ARG A 88 -53.70 8.86 21.51
C ARG A 88 -54.21 9.13 20.09
N ARG A 89 -55.08 10.14 19.92
CA ARG A 89 -55.61 10.51 18.60
C ARG A 89 -54.52 11.02 17.66
N SER A 90 -53.57 11.80 18.17
CA SER A 90 -52.41 12.25 17.41
C SER A 90 -51.49 11.11 16.99
N ALA A 91 -51.28 10.11 17.87
CA ALA A 91 -50.46 8.94 17.57
C ALA A 91 -51.07 8.01 16.51
N THR A 92 -52.41 7.90 16.46
CA THR A 92 -53.11 7.12 15.43
C THR A 92 -53.19 7.82 14.07
N ARG A 93 -52.79 9.09 13.96
CA ARG A 93 -52.74 9.81 12.69
C ARG A 93 -51.52 9.31 11.88
N PRO A 94 -51.71 8.80 10.65
CA PRO A 94 -50.59 8.39 9.82
C PRO A 94 -49.60 9.54 9.66
N ALA A 95 -48.34 9.32 10.03
CA ALA A 95 -47.29 10.31 9.83
C ALA A 95 -47.20 10.65 8.33
N PRO A 96 -47.06 11.93 7.96
CA PRO A 96 -46.73 12.28 6.58
C PRO A 96 -45.43 11.53 6.21
N ARG A 97 -45.43 10.85 5.04
CA ARG A 97 -44.24 10.14 4.54
C ARG A 97 -43.05 11.09 4.59
N GLN A 98 -42.10 10.84 5.50
CA GLN A 98 -40.83 11.55 5.46
C GLN A 98 -40.20 11.26 4.09
N PRO A 99 -39.71 12.29 3.37
CA PRO A 99 -38.92 12.04 2.17
C PRO A 99 -37.79 11.07 2.55
N PRO A 100 -37.44 10.12 1.68
CA PRO A 100 -36.31 9.24 1.93
C PRO A 100 -35.09 10.09 2.32
N PRO A 101 -34.27 9.65 3.30
CA PRO A 101 -33.05 10.37 3.63
C PRO A 101 -32.26 10.61 2.33
N PRO A 102 -31.61 11.78 2.16
CA PRO A 102 -30.81 12.02 0.98
C PRO A 102 -29.84 10.85 0.80
N PRO A 103 -29.62 10.36 -0.44
CA PRO A 103 -28.64 9.31 -0.68
C PRO A 103 -27.33 9.75 -0.02
N ARG A 104 -26.73 8.87 0.79
CA ARG A 104 -25.40 9.10 1.35
C ARG A 104 -24.51 9.51 0.19
N SER A 105 -23.85 10.67 0.30
CA SER A 105 -22.87 11.09 -0.70
C SER A 105 -21.95 9.89 -0.96
N PRO A 106 -21.76 9.46 -2.22
CA PRO A 106 -20.74 8.45 -2.48
C PRO A 106 -19.43 8.96 -1.86
N PRO A 107 -18.67 8.10 -1.15
CA PRO A 107 -17.37 8.51 -0.62
C PRO A 107 -16.60 9.15 -1.78
N PRO A 108 -15.88 10.28 -1.55
CA PRO A 108 -15.09 10.89 -2.59
C PRO A 108 -14.25 9.78 -3.22
N SER A 109 -14.25 9.68 -4.55
CA SER A 109 -13.35 8.78 -5.26
C SER A 109 -11.95 9.09 -4.78
N SER A 110 -11.47 8.24 -3.88
CA SER A 110 -10.28 8.52 -3.11
C SER A 110 -9.09 8.10 -3.98
N ILE A 111 -8.79 8.97 -4.94
CA ILE A 111 -7.70 8.78 -5.89
C ILE A 111 -6.40 8.80 -5.08
N ALA A 112 -5.56 7.80 -5.30
CA ALA A 112 -4.24 7.75 -4.67
C ALA A 112 -3.42 8.97 -5.08
N SER A 113 -2.63 9.50 -4.15
CA SER A 113 -1.69 10.58 -4.40
C SER A 113 -0.32 10.02 -4.73
N ALA A 114 0.25 10.41 -5.87
CA ALA A 114 1.58 9.99 -6.29
C ALA A 114 2.69 10.45 -5.32
N THR A 115 2.47 11.53 -4.58
CA THR A 115 3.45 12.09 -3.65
C THR A 115 3.35 11.43 -2.27
N ARG A 116 2.16 10.97 -1.88
CA ARG A 116 1.90 10.38 -0.56
C ARG A 116 1.79 8.85 -0.56
N SER A 117 1.78 8.23 -1.74
CA SER A 117 1.79 6.77 -1.89
C SER A 117 3.17 6.29 -2.31
N GLY A 118 3.60 5.13 -1.79
CA GLY A 118 4.91 4.59 -2.06
C GLY A 118 5.27 3.38 -1.21
N PHE A 119 6.51 2.90 -1.37
CA PHE A 119 7.02 1.81 -0.55
C PHE A 119 7.33 2.32 0.85
N LEU A 120 6.64 1.77 1.84
CA LEU A 120 6.81 2.10 3.25
C LEU A 120 7.96 1.29 3.87
N SER A 121 8.07 0.01 3.51
CA SER A 121 9.10 -0.87 4.05
C SER A 121 9.42 -2.04 3.13
N GLY A 122 10.50 -2.74 3.43
CA GLY A 122 10.98 -3.89 2.65
C GLY A 122 11.90 -3.53 1.50
N GLY A 123 12.09 -2.24 1.19
CA GLY A 123 13.10 -1.81 0.21
C GLY A 123 14.54 -1.96 0.69
N GLY A 124 15.50 -2.01 -0.25
CA GLY A 124 16.94 -2.03 0.04
C GLY A 124 17.46 -3.33 0.67
N GLN A 125 16.61 -4.35 0.77
CA GLN A 125 17.02 -5.68 1.22
C GLN A 125 18.02 -6.31 0.24
N ARG A 126 18.83 -7.22 0.77
CA ARG A 126 19.76 -8.06 0.00
C ARG A 126 19.41 -9.52 0.23
N GLY A 127 19.65 -10.34 -0.77
CA GLY A 127 19.49 -11.79 -0.68
C GLY A 127 20.32 -12.48 -1.77
N SER A 128 20.53 -13.78 -1.62
CA SER A 128 21.16 -14.58 -2.67
C SER A 128 20.20 -14.78 -3.86
N ALA A 129 20.75 -15.07 -5.03
CA ALA A 129 19.99 -15.49 -6.20
C ALA A 129 19.02 -16.63 -5.86
N GLY A 130 17.77 -16.51 -6.34
CA GLY A 130 16.67 -17.44 -6.04
C GLY A 130 16.12 -17.37 -4.60
N GLY A 131 16.70 -16.54 -3.72
CA GLY A 131 16.33 -16.46 -2.31
C GLY A 131 15.08 -15.62 -2.06
N GLN A 132 14.26 -16.05 -1.10
CA GLN A 132 13.14 -15.25 -0.60
C GLN A 132 13.63 -14.17 0.38
N LEU A 133 13.15 -12.94 0.22
CA LEU A 133 13.48 -11.85 1.13
C LEU A 133 12.85 -12.08 2.52
N PRO A 134 13.58 -11.82 3.60
CA PRO A 134 13.12 -12.12 4.97
C PRO A 134 11.98 -11.20 5.43
N ARG A 135 11.89 -9.98 4.90
CA ARG A 135 10.80 -9.04 5.20
C ARG A 135 9.93 -8.87 3.97
N ALA A 136 8.61 -8.90 4.19
CA ALA A 136 7.64 -8.58 3.16
C ALA A 136 7.84 -7.14 2.65
N LEU A 137 7.54 -6.94 1.37
CA LEU A 137 7.48 -5.62 0.77
C LEU A 137 6.13 -4.98 1.09
N VAL A 138 6.15 -3.74 1.59
CA VAL A 138 4.93 -3.03 1.99
C VAL A 138 4.78 -1.76 1.18
N PHE A 139 3.68 -1.66 0.44
CA PHE A 139 3.26 -0.46 -0.26
C PHE A 139 2.16 0.24 0.51
N GLU A 140 2.24 1.56 0.65
CA GLU A 140 1.23 2.39 1.31
C GLU A 140 0.54 3.29 0.28
N ALA A 141 -0.80 3.30 0.31
CA ALA A 141 -1.64 4.16 -0.52
C ALA A 141 -2.35 5.20 0.34
N ARG A 142 -2.17 6.48 -0.01
CA ARG A 142 -2.81 7.63 0.65
C ARG A 142 -3.39 8.58 -0.37
N ASP A 143 -4.46 9.28 -0.03
CA ASP A 143 -4.98 10.39 -0.83
C ASP A 143 -4.08 11.65 -0.71
N SER A 144 -4.48 12.77 -1.31
CA SER A 144 -3.76 14.04 -1.24
C SER A 144 -3.78 14.68 0.16
N ALA A 145 -4.82 14.40 0.96
CA ALA A 145 -4.96 14.86 2.35
C ALA A 145 -4.14 14.03 3.36
N GLY A 146 -3.62 12.87 2.93
CA GLY A 146 -2.87 11.94 3.76
C GLY A 146 -3.72 10.84 4.40
N THR A 147 -5.01 10.73 4.07
CA THR A 147 -5.90 9.67 4.54
C THR A 147 -5.47 8.33 3.94
N PRO A 148 -5.34 7.25 4.74
CA PRO A 148 -5.06 5.92 4.20
C PRO A 148 -6.21 5.42 3.33
N LEU A 149 -5.87 4.81 2.19
CA LEU A 149 -6.84 4.28 1.25
C LEU A 149 -6.98 2.77 1.41
N SER A 150 -8.09 2.33 1.99
CA SER A 150 -8.39 0.90 2.14
C SER A 150 -9.05 0.30 0.90
N ARG A 151 -8.88 -1.02 0.71
CA ARG A 151 -9.49 -1.83 -0.36
C ARG A 151 -9.12 -1.40 -1.80
N GLN A 152 -8.01 -0.69 -1.96
CA GLN A 152 -7.44 -0.40 -3.27
C GLN A 152 -6.52 -1.52 -3.73
N ALA A 153 -6.71 -1.94 -4.98
CA ALA A 153 -5.86 -2.92 -5.64
C ALA A 153 -4.52 -2.30 -6.03
N VAL A 154 -3.45 -2.91 -5.55
CA VAL A 154 -2.07 -2.62 -5.94
C VAL A 154 -1.55 -3.82 -6.72
N ALA A 155 -1.14 -3.60 -7.96
CA ALA A 155 -0.48 -4.62 -8.78
C ALA A 155 1.05 -4.49 -8.65
N PHE A 156 1.74 -5.61 -8.69
CA PHE A 156 3.19 -5.68 -8.51
C PHE A 156 3.83 -6.45 -9.67
N THR A 157 4.84 -5.84 -10.28
CA THR A 157 5.62 -6.42 -11.37
C THR A 157 7.08 -6.50 -10.96
N GLY A 158 7.71 -7.65 -11.16
CA GLY A 158 9.11 -7.89 -10.83
C GLY A 158 9.99 -7.98 -12.06
N ILE A 159 11.13 -7.32 -12.00
CA ILE A 159 12.25 -7.49 -12.94
C ILE A 159 13.36 -8.17 -12.14
N ASN A 160 13.74 -9.39 -12.57
CA ASN A 160 14.65 -10.25 -11.82
C ASN A 160 14.15 -10.51 -10.37
N ALA A 161 12.83 -10.60 -10.19
CA ALA A 161 12.16 -10.94 -8.94
C ALA A 161 10.77 -11.52 -9.24
N ARG A 162 10.31 -12.46 -8.42
CA ARG A 162 8.96 -13.01 -8.40
C ARG A 162 8.21 -12.46 -7.18
N ILE A 163 7.01 -11.95 -7.38
CA ILE A 163 6.17 -11.38 -6.31
C ILE A 163 4.97 -12.28 -6.10
N GLU A 164 4.67 -12.59 -4.84
CA GLU A 164 3.52 -13.41 -4.47
C GLU A 164 2.80 -12.85 -3.23
N PRO A 165 1.50 -12.49 -3.34
CA PRO A 165 0.71 -12.44 -4.58
C PRO A 165 1.14 -11.28 -5.50
N ALA A 166 0.92 -11.40 -6.82
CA ALA A 166 1.24 -10.34 -7.80
C ALA A 166 0.28 -9.13 -7.71
N ALA A 167 -0.82 -9.24 -6.98
CA ALA A 167 -1.69 -8.12 -6.63
C ALA A 167 -2.23 -8.31 -5.21
N ALA A 168 -2.38 -7.20 -4.48
CA ALA A 168 -2.92 -7.21 -3.13
C ALA A 168 -3.83 -5.99 -2.91
N LEU A 169 -4.85 -6.17 -2.08
CA LEU A 169 -5.69 -5.07 -1.61
C LEU A 169 -5.04 -4.39 -0.41
N THR A 170 -5.15 -3.08 -0.34
CA THR A 170 -4.75 -2.30 0.84
C THR A 170 -5.69 -2.52 2.02
N ASP A 171 -5.12 -2.61 3.21
CA ASP A 171 -5.87 -2.79 4.47
C ASP A 171 -6.45 -1.46 5.01
N ALA A 172 -6.98 -1.47 6.24
CA ALA A 172 -7.54 -0.27 6.88
C ALA A 172 -6.49 0.83 7.15
N ALA A 173 -5.20 0.48 7.19
CA ALA A 173 -4.08 1.42 7.29
C ALA A 173 -3.58 1.88 5.92
N GLY A 174 -4.20 1.45 4.83
CA GLY A 174 -3.80 1.77 3.46
C GLY A 174 -2.59 0.97 2.98
N GLN A 175 -2.28 -0.17 3.61
CA GLN A 175 -1.07 -0.95 3.33
C GLN A 175 -1.38 -2.23 2.56
N ALA A 176 -0.59 -2.51 1.51
CA ALA A 176 -0.58 -3.77 0.77
C ALA A 176 0.77 -4.47 1.01
N ARG A 177 0.73 -5.76 1.37
CA ARG A 177 1.92 -6.55 1.73
C ARG A 177 2.08 -7.72 0.77
N VAL A 178 3.30 -7.92 0.26
CA VAL A 178 3.63 -9.02 -0.65
C VAL A 178 4.97 -9.65 -0.32
N GLY A 179 5.10 -10.96 -0.59
CA GLY A 179 6.36 -11.67 -0.57
C GLY A 179 7.17 -11.40 -1.83
N VAL A 180 8.50 -11.35 -1.71
CA VAL A 180 9.41 -11.16 -2.84
C VAL A 180 10.47 -12.26 -2.80
N THR A 181 10.58 -12.98 -3.91
CA THR A 181 11.66 -13.93 -4.17
C THR A 181 12.55 -13.34 -5.25
N LEU A 182 13.84 -13.22 -4.98
CA LEU A 182 14.82 -12.68 -5.93
C LEU A 182 15.01 -13.65 -7.09
N GLY A 183 15.30 -13.11 -8.28
CA GLY A 183 15.58 -13.89 -9.46
C GLY A 183 16.94 -14.60 -9.39
N GLU A 184 17.21 -15.38 -10.43
CA GLU A 184 18.40 -16.23 -10.51
C GLU A 184 19.66 -15.47 -10.93
N ARG A 185 19.54 -14.23 -11.43
CA ARG A 185 20.69 -13.43 -11.88
C ARG A 185 21.17 -12.53 -10.75
N ALA A 186 22.44 -12.62 -10.40
CA ALA A 186 23.08 -11.67 -9.50
C ALA A 186 23.05 -10.25 -10.12
N GLY A 187 22.98 -9.23 -9.26
CA GLY A 187 22.89 -7.83 -9.67
C GLY A 187 21.60 -7.16 -9.20
N LEU A 188 21.06 -6.26 -10.02
CA LEU A 188 19.88 -5.48 -9.66
C LEU A 188 18.60 -6.30 -9.87
N ALA A 189 17.70 -6.24 -8.90
CA ALA A 189 16.30 -6.64 -9.05
C ALA A 189 15.41 -5.46 -8.70
N THR A 190 14.30 -5.31 -9.41
CA THR A 190 13.38 -4.18 -9.25
C THR A 190 11.96 -4.68 -9.09
N VAL A 191 11.23 -4.12 -8.14
CA VAL A 191 9.79 -4.31 -8.01
C VAL A 191 9.09 -3.00 -8.30
N ILE A 192 8.10 -3.05 -9.20
CA ILE A 192 7.25 -1.93 -9.59
C ILE A 192 5.87 -2.19 -8.99
N ALA A 193 5.35 -1.25 -8.21
CA ALA A 193 3.99 -1.26 -7.71
C ALA A 193 3.16 -0.23 -8.47
N SER A 194 1.98 -0.63 -8.92
CA SER A 194 1.03 0.23 -9.61
C SER A 194 -0.32 0.29 -8.88
N ILE A 195 -0.83 1.51 -8.71
CA ILE A 195 -2.16 1.80 -8.15
C ILE A 195 -2.84 2.84 -9.04
N GLY A 196 -3.81 2.39 -9.85
CA GLY A 196 -4.37 3.21 -10.91
C GLY A 196 -3.28 3.66 -11.90
N VAL A 197 -3.08 4.97 -12.03
CA VAL A 197 -2.06 5.57 -12.92
C VAL A 197 -0.72 5.83 -12.24
N ILE A 198 -0.59 5.52 -10.95
CA ILE A 198 0.62 5.79 -10.18
C ILE A 198 1.50 4.54 -10.20
N GLU A 199 2.76 4.74 -10.58
CA GLU A 199 3.80 3.71 -10.47
C GLU A 199 4.91 4.16 -9.53
N LYS A 200 5.40 3.21 -8.73
CA LYS A 200 6.58 3.39 -7.88
C LYS A 200 7.46 2.16 -8.02
N GLN A 201 8.76 2.37 -7.95
CA GLN A 201 9.73 1.29 -8.03
C GLN A 201 10.65 1.27 -6.81
N VAL A 202 11.12 0.09 -6.47
CA VAL A 202 12.14 -0.14 -5.46
C VAL A 202 13.10 -1.20 -5.95
N ALA A 203 14.38 -0.98 -5.65
CA ALA A 203 15.45 -1.87 -6.08
C ALA A 203 16.01 -2.69 -4.91
N PHE A 204 16.53 -3.86 -5.27
CA PHE A 204 17.16 -4.84 -4.42
C PHE A 204 18.49 -5.26 -5.04
N ASN A 205 19.43 -5.67 -4.20
CA ASN A 205 20.69 -6.25 -4.65
C ASN A 205 20.64 -7.77 -4.46
N VAL A 206 20.71 -8.49 -5.57
CA VAL A 206 20.83 -9.94 -5.63
C VAL A 206 22.30 -10.30 -5.58
N ALA A 207 22.74 -10.92 -4.50
CA ALA A 207 24.08 -11.49 -4.38
C ALA A 207 24.14 -12.85 -5.09
N ALA A 208 25.30 -13.20 -5.64
CA ALA A 208 25.56 -14.56 -6.05
C ALA A 208 25.46 -15.51 -4.84
N GLY A 209 25.01 -16.74 -5.09
CA GLY A 209 24.99 -17.80 -4.10
C GLY A 209 26.39 -18.31 -3.74
N ALA A 210 26.41 -19.36 -2.91
CA ALA A 210 27.63 -20.09 -2.64
C ALA A 210 28.19 -20.72 -3.93
N ALA A 211 29.53 -20.77 -4.04
CA ALA A 211 30.19 -21.39 -5.18
C ALA A 211 29.80 -22.86 -5.29
N ALA A 212 29.27 -23.24 -6.46
CA ALA A 212 28.86 -24.60 -6.80
C ALA A 212 29.79 -25.23 -7.84
N GLN A 213 30.51 -24.42 -8.62
CA GLN A 213 31.47 -24.91 -9.60
C GLN A 213 32.65 -23.96 -9.80
N LEU A 214 33.79 -24.53 -10.22
CA LEU A 214 34.92 -23.78 -10.74
C LEU A 214 34.84 -23.76 -12.26
N VAL A 215 35.06 -22.59 -12.84
CA VAL A 215 35.19 -22.42 -14.29
C VAL A 215 36.62 -22.03 -14.59
N VAL A 216 37.30 -22.92 -15.31
CA VAL A 216 38.67 -22.72 -15.77
C VAL A 216 38.62 -22.39 -17.25
N LEU A 217 39.06 -21.18 -17.58
CA LEU A 217 39.25 -20.72 -18.94
C LEU A 217 40.73 -20.74 -19.27
N CYS A 218 41.03 -21.09 -20.51
CA CYS A 218 42.34 -20.85 -21.09
C CYS A 218 42.17 -20.06 -22.38
N GLY A 219 42.82 -18.89 -22.45
CA GLY A 219 42.47 -17.89 -23.46
C GLY A 219 41.01 -17.47 -23.29
N GLN A 220 40.17 -17.81 -24.27
CA GLN A 220 38.71 -17.56 -24.24
C GLN A 220 37.89 -18.85 -24.15
N ALA A 221 38.55 -20.02 -24.17
CA ALA A 221 37.86 -21.31 -24.18
C ALA A 221 37.75 -21.88 -22.77
N SER A 222 36.57 -22.45 -22.46
CA SER A 222 36.35 -23.17 -21.20
C SER A 222 36.98 -24.57 -21.27
N VAL A 223 37.65 -24.96 -20.20
CA VAL A 223 38.34 -26.24 -20.08
C VAL A 223 37.77 -26.99 -18.89
N ALA A 224 37.00 -28.04 -19.17
CA ALA A 224 36.36 -28.84 -18.13
C ALA A 224 37.20 -30.04 -17.68
N THR A 225 37.87 -30.73 -18.61
CA THR A 225 38.49 -32.03 -18.36
C THR A 225 39.92 -32.14 -18.89
N ARG A 226 40.22 -31.60 -20.06
CA ARG A 226 41.55 -31.71 -20.66
C ARG A 226 41.91 -30.54 -21.56
N PHE A 227 43.21 -30.26 -21.69
CA PHE A 227 43.74 -29.29 -22.64
C PHE A 227 45.20 -29.61 -23.01
N ALA A 228 45.71 -28.97 -24.07
CA ALA A 228 47.11 -29.10 -24.49
C ALA A 228 47.84 -27.76 -24.45
N ILE A 229 49.14 -27.79 -24.14
CA ILE A 229 50.02 -26.61 -24.09
C ILE A 229 51.25 -26.90 -24.94
N ARG A 230 51.71 -25.95 -25.77
CA ARG A 230 52.95 -26.11 -26.54
C ARG A 230 54.19 -26.05 -25.65
N PRO A 231 55.24 -26.84 -25.94
CA PRO A 231 56.45 -26.92 -25.12
C PRO A 231 57.21 -25.59 -24.97
N ASP A 232 57.11 -24.69 -25.95
CA ASP A 232 57.83 -23.40 -25.95
C ASP A 232 56.95 -22.21 -25.49
N SER A 233 55.81 -22.48 -24.85
CA SER A 233 54.82 -21.46 -24.47
C SER A 233 54.52 -21.47 -22.97
N SER A 234 53.97 -20.38 -22.44
CA SER A 234 53.36 -20.36 -21.11
C SER A 234 51.85 -20.32 -21.24
N ALA A 235 51.13 -21.26 -20.62
CA ALA A 235 49.68 -21.22 -20.57
C ALA A 235 49.22 -20.40 -19.36
N THR A 236 48.27 -19.50 -19.59
CA THR A 236 47.63 -18.72 -18.53
C THR A 236 46.18 -19.16 -18.42
N LEU A 237 45.85 -19.80 -17.29
CA LEU A 237 44.49 -20.19 -16.98
C LEU A 237 43.83 -19.09 -16.14
N ARG A 238 42.65 -18.65 -16.55
CA ARG A 238 41.75 -17.85 -15.72
C ARG A 238 40.80 -18.77 -14.99
N VAL A 239 40.75 -18.65 -13.67
CA VAL A 239 39.87 -19.44 -12.81
C VAL A 239 38.84 -18.49 -12.22
N SER A 240 37.58 -18.90 -12.23
CA SER A 240 36.49 -18.18 -11.57
C SER A 240 35.59 -19.17 -10.84
N ALA A 241 34.88 -18.70 -9.83
CA ALA A 241 33.86 -19.49 -9.15
C ALA A 241 32.48 -19.02 -9.60
N GLN A 242 31.57 -19.98 -9.79
CA GLN A 242 30.17 -19.69 -10.07
C GLN A 242 29.24 -20.40 -9.10
N ASP A 243 28.10 -19.78 -8.79
CA ASP A 243 27.02 -20.42 -8.03
C ASP A 243 26.21 -21.40 -8.89
N GLY A 244 25.16 -22.00 -8.30
CA GLY A 244 24.27 -22.94 -8.99
C GLY A 244 23.45 -22.35 -10.15
N PHE A 245 23.41 -21.03 -10.28
CA PHE A 245 22.73 -20.29 -11.35
C PHE A 245 23.71 -19.67 -12.35
N ALA A 246 24.98 -20.10 -12.32
CA ALA A 246 26.07 -19.58 -13.15
C ALA A 246 26.41 -18.09 -12.89
N ASN A 247 26.05 -17.54 -11.74
CA ASN A 247 26.51 -16.20 -11.34
C ASN A 247 27.96 -16.26 -10.85
N ALA A 248 28.77 -15.29 -11.25
CA ALA A 248 30.11 -15.12 -10.71
C ALA A 248 30.04 -14.83 -9.21
N THR A 249 30.76 -15.62 -8.42
CA THR A 249 30.83 -15.50 -6.96
C THR A 249 32.30 -15.34 -6.53
N PRO A 250 32.59 -14.78 -5.34
CA PRO A 250 33.98 -14.54 -4.93
C PRO A 250 34.84 -15.79 -4.97
N LEU A 251 36.05 -15.65 -5.54
CA LEU A 251 37.03 -16.73 -5.61
C LEU A 251 37.92 -16.70 -4.36
N LEU A 252 37.92 -17.79 -3.60
CA LEU A 252 38.60 -17.85 -2.30
C LEU A 252 39.61 -18.98 -2.24
N GLY A 253 40.84 -18.66 -1.84
CA GLY A 253 41.88 -19.64 -1.54
C GLY A 253 42.36 -20.42 -2.76
N LEU A 254 42.48 -19.75 -3.92
CA LEU A 254 42.96 -20.39 -5.15
C LEU A 254 44.35 -21.01 -4.95
N ARG A 255 44.46 -22.28 -5.31
CA ARG A 255 45.69 -23.07 -5.35
C ARG A 255 45.71 -23.95 -6.58
N ALA A 256 46.91 -24.27 -7.06
CA ALA A 256 47.11 -25.19 -8.17
C ALA A 256 48.30 -26.11 -7.88
N ALA A 257 48.17 -27.39 -8.23
CA ALA A 257 49.22 -28.39 -8.06
C ALA A 257 49.25 -29.35 -9.25
N VAL A 258 50.45 -29.75 -9.68
CA VAL A 258 50.64 -30.71 -10.78
C VAL A 258 51.07 -32.05 -10.20
N ALA A 259 50.55 -33.14 -10.75
CA ALA A 259 50.93 -34.49 -10.33
C ALA A 259 52.38 -34.84 -10.72
N ASP A 260 52.82 -34.44 -11.92
CA ASP A 260 54.21 -34.61 -12.38
C ASP A 260 54.79 -33.26 -12.84
N ALA A 261 55.58 -32.66 -11.95
CA ALA A 261 56.24 -31.38 -12.19
C ALA A 261 57.37 -31.44 -13.24
N ARG A 262 57.78 -32.64 -13.68
CA ARG A 262 58.79 -32.80 -14.76
C ARG A 262 58.20 -32.49 -16.13
N ILE A 263 56.90 -32.73 -16.32
CA ILE A 263 56.19 -32.46 -17.56
C ILE A 263 55.79 -30.99 -17.64
N PHE A 264 55.17 -30.44 -16.59
CA PHE A 264 54.91 -29.01 -16.48
C PHE A 264 54.81 -28.55 -15.02
N ARG A 265 55.11 -27.27 -14.77
CA ARG A 265 55.06 -26.66 -13.42
C ARG A 265 54.13 -25.47 -13.33
N VAL A 266 53.57 -25.25 -12.14
CA VAL A 266 52.89 -23.99 -11.80
C VAL A 266 53.95 -22.95 -11.45
N VAL A 267 54.04 -21.87 -12.22
CA VAL A 267 55.02 -20.79 -11.97
C VAL A 267 54.42 -19.64 -11.19
N ARG A 268 53.11 -19.44 -11.29
CA ARG A 268 52.41 -18.38 -10.56
C ARG A 268 50.96 -18.76 -10.31
N VAL A 269 50.50 -18.47 -9.09
CA VAL A 269 49.09 -18.43 -8.72
C VAL A 269 48.82 -17.05 -8.14
N ALA A 270 47.87 -16.34 -8.73
CA ALA A 270 47.41 -15.05 -8.26
C ALA A 270 45.88 -15.05 -8.25
N GLN A 271 45.26 -14.31 -7.34
CA GLN A 271 43.81 -14.15 -7.31
C GLN A 271 43.46 -12.69 -7.00
N ASP A 272 42.37 -12.24 -7.61
CA ASP A 272 41.61 -11.06 -7.19
C ASP A 272 40.38 -11.52 -6.38
N SER A 273 39.36 -10.66 -6.21
CA SER A 273 38.17 -11.00 -5.42
C SER A 273 37.18 -11.94 -6.13
N VAL A 274 37.19 -12.04 -7.45
CA VAL A 274 36.19 -12.77 -8.26
C VAL A 274 36.81 -13.72 -9.30
N SER A 275 38.10 -13.55 -9.57
CA SER A 275 38.85 -14.35 -10.54
C SER A 275 40.26 -14.59 -10.05
N GLY A 276 40.94 -15.55 -10.67
CA GLY A 276 42.34 -15.79 -10.42
C GLY A 276 43.04 -16.33 -11.65
N VAL A 277 44.35 -16.31 -11.58
CA VAL A 277 45.24 -16.65 -12.67
C VAL A 277 46.22 -17.72 -12.21
N VAL A 278 46.29 -18.81 -12.95
CA VAL A 278 47.28 -19.87 -12.79
C VAL A 278 48.15 -19.88 -14.06
N VAL A 279 49.42 -19.54 -13.90
CA VAL A 279 50.40 -19.58 -14.99
C VAL A 279 51.16 -20.88 -14.93
N LEU A 280 51.17 -21.59 -16.05
CA LEU A 280 51.81 -22.88 -16.24
C LEU A 280 52.96 -22.75 -17.22
N LYS A 281 54.07 -23.44 -16.93
CA LYS A 281 55.20 -23.58 -17.83
C LYS A 281 55.45 -25.07 -18.11
N PRO A 282 55.35 -25.54 -19.37
CA PRO A 282 55.77 -26.86 -19.78
C PRO A 282 57.29 -26.99 -19.73
N ASP A 283 57.78 -28.18 -19.39
CA ASP A 283 59.19 -28.51 -19.25
C ASP A 283 59.56 -29.76 -20.08
N GLN A 284 58.72 -30.80 -20.08
CA GLN A 284 58.92 -32.01 -20.90
C GLN A 284 57.63 -32.44 -21.61
N PRO A 285 57.73 -33.12 -22.76
CA PRO A 285 56.58 -33.77 -23.39
C PRO A 285 55.97 -34.84 -22.48
N GLY A 286 54.65 -34.95 -22.47
CA GLY A 286 53.94 -35.94 -21.68
C GLY A 286 52.51 -35.55 -21.35
N THR A 287 51.83 -36.41 -20.59
CA THR A 287 50.49 -36.13 -20.07
C THR A 287 50.49 -36.29 -18.55
N THR A 288 49.87 -35.35 -17.84
CA THR A 288 49.76 -35.36 -16.37
C THR A 288 48.53 -34.57 -15.91
N SER A 289 48.24 -34.57 -14.62
CA SER A 289 47.05 -33.95 -14.04
C SER A 289 47.39 -32.63 -13.33
N LEU A 290 46.54 -31.63 -13.54
CA LEU A 290 46.50 -30.35 -12.83
C LEU A 290 45.33 -30.39 -11.85
N ALA A 291 45.58 -30.23 -10.56
CA ALA A 291 44.55 -29.98 -9.56
C ALA A 291 44.39 -28.47 -9.36
N VAL A 292 43.20 -27.94 -9.64
CA VAL A 292 42.80 -26.56 -9.32
C VAL A 292 41.87 -26.60 -8.12
N ILE A 293 42.21 -25.86 -7.07
CA ILE A 293 41.51 -25.89 -5.78
C ILE A 293 41.13 -24.46 -5.40
N ALA A 294 39.85 -24.22 -5.17
CA ALA A 294 39.34 -22.93 -4.70
C ALA A 294 37.94 -23.12 -4.08
N ASN A 295 37.54 -22.25 -3.15
CA ASN A 295 36.25 -22.28 -2.46
C ASN A 295 35.92 -23.66 -1.83
N GLY A 296 36.94 -24.42 -1.42
CA GLY A 296 36.79 -25.79 -0.91
C GLY A 296 36.53 -26.86 -1.98
N MET A 297 36.34 -26.47 -3.24
CA MET A 297 36.18 -27.36 -4.38
C MET A 297 37.53 -27.77 -4.99
N ARG A 298 37.56 -28.91 -5.66
CA ARG A 298 38.72 -29.41 -6.40
C ARG A 298 38.29 -29.84 -7.80
N GLN A 299 38.98 -29.34 -8.82
CA GLN A 299 38.82 -29.75 -10.20
C GLN A 299 40.13 -30.31 -10.72
N TYR A 300 40.07 -31.48 -11.36
CA TYR A 300 41.22 -32.12 -11.99
C TYR A 300 41.13 -31.95 -13.50
N LEU A 301 42.22 -31.49 -14.10
CA LEU A 301 42.37 -31.30 -15.54
C LEU A 301 43.53 -32.15 -16.05
N THR A 302 43.32 -32.87 -17.14
CA THR A 302 44.38 -33.59 -17.85
C THR A 302 45.09 -32.63 -18.81
N VAL A 303 46.40 -32.49 -18.65
CA VAL A 303 47.23 -31.59 -19.47
C VAL A 303 48.18 -32.42 -20.30
N THR A 304 48.21 -32.16 -21.61
CA THR A 304 49.14 -32.81 -22.53
C THR A 304 50.10 -31.79 -23.14
N VAL A 305 51.40 -32.06 -23.02
CA VAL A 305 52.47 -31.34 -23.70
C VAL A 305 52.95 -32.22 -24.87
N PRO A 306 52.70 -31.84 -26.13
CA PRO A 306 53.12 -32.63 -27.28
C PRO A 306 54.64 -32.57 -27.47
N PRO A 307 55.26 -33.63 -28.05
CA PRO A 307 56.72 -33.71 -28.21
C PRO A 307 57.32 -32.75 -29.24
N ARG A 308 56.49 -32.16 -30.11
CA ARG A 308 56.88 -31.10 -31.05
C ARG A 308 55.81 -30.02 -31.06
N ALA A 309 56.23 -28.77 -31.27
CA ALA A 309 55.30 -27.70 -31.58
C ALA A 309 54.60 -28.02 -32.91
N ALA A 310 53.28 -28.26 -32.88
CA ALA A 310 52.50 -28.44 -34.10
C ALA A 310 52.35 -27.07 -34.80
N PRO A 311 52.62 -26.96 -36.11
CA PRO A 311 52.38 -25.72 -36.84
C PRO A 311 50.89 -25.33 -36.77
N GLY A 312 50.60 -24.09 -36.35
CA GLY A 312 49.25 -23.53 -36.40
C GLY A 312 48.27 -23.89 -35.27
N LYS A 313 48.70 -24.59 -34.21
CA LYS A 313 47.81 -24.93 -33.06
C LYS A 313 47.95 -23.94 -31.90
N THR A 314 46.81 -23.48 -31.37
CA THR A 314 46.67 -22.64 -30.18
C THR A 314 46.84 -23.44 -28.90
N ASP A 315 47.31 -22.79 -27.83
CA ASP A 315 47.27 -23.35 -26.49
C ASP A 315 45.81 -23.45 -26.03
N CYS A 316 45.45 -24.60 -25.43
CA CYS A 316 44.13 -24.93 -24.88
C CYS A 316 42.97 -25.08 -25.87
N PRO A 317 42.07 -26.01 -25.54
CA PRO A 317 41.51 -26.94 -26.55
C PRO A 317 42.42 -27.37 -27.72
#